data_AF-A0A0N1N2Y1-F1
#
_entry.id   AF-A0A0N1N2Y1-F1
#
_cell.length_a   1.000
_cell.length_b   1.000
_cell.length_c   1.000
_cell.angle_alpha   90.00
_cell.angle_beta   90.00
_cell.angle_gamma   90.00
#
_symmetry.space_group_name_H-M   'P 1'
#
loop_
_entity.id
_entity.type
_entity.pdbx_description
1 polymer ?
#
loop_
_entity_poly.entity_id
_entity_poly.type
_entity_poly.pdbx_seq_one_letter_code
_entity_poly.pdbx_strand_id
1 'polypeptide(L)'
;MDSPRPRAAPKPPPEGWPTTAVGFQRQQRKAKRVVTIVALTFIVGPFALVALGFVIAAIGSGSGWALLGIPFMMLGALISVAMPLLVVALFVWAAWAIVTQYYRKPTTPEQAPAPAVRAPAGLASLAAPHAAELALLDELRAGLAREARRRTLIFVPLGIAAAVLLFYVMTRGGGQTSGSPTLAFVIMTVIGGGGAWLWAVSGPRQRYALAFKDQLLPRLLSSYGELTHELGGKPDLGRAIAAGFLPAADLIEADDAFAGSYRGRPVRMTELTVKRKGQGDADDETFFAGLYVEITVSTPFRGTTILRDRDEPQPSTSLQRLRLEDPVFEDIYAAWASDQIEGRAVLTPAVMERLLVMADGHAFLPPRFLLDGDRMVFALPAITPGSLFEPPGLETHVAAQQLASLEADLATVFSLADAMIEMHVAVRAPQDRAVEPGFPTRTSTP
;
A
#
# COMPACT_ATOMS: atom_id res chain seq x y z
N MET A 1 38.87 7.51 43.82
CA MET A 1 38.79 8.00 42.43
C MET A 1 38.79 6.79 41.52
N ASP A 2 37.61 6.22 41.30
CA ASP A 2 37.42 5.10 40.37
C ASP A 2 36.69 5.61 39.14
N SER A 3 37.39 5.63 38.01
CA SER A 3 36.84 6.04 36.72
C SER A 3 35.87 4.97 36.18
N PRO A 4 34.66 5.33 35.72
CA PRO A 4 33.74 4.35 35.17
C PRO A 4 34.20 3.90 33.78
N ARG A 5 34.23 2.58 33.57
CA ARG A 5 34.50 1.95 32.26
C ARG A 5 33.41 2.34 31.23
N PRO A 6 33.75 2.55 29.96
CA PRO A 6 32.76 2.89 28.93
C PRO A 6 31.79 1.71 28.70
N ARG A 7 30.49 2.01 28.70
CA ARG A 7 29.42 1.06 28.35
C ARG A 7 29.67 0.51 26.94
N ALA A 8 29.69 -0.81 26.81
CA ALA A 8 29.70 -1.49 25.52
C ALA A 8 28.47 -1.04 24.69
N ALA A 9 28.70 -0.71 23.42
CA ALA A 9 27.64 -0.36 22.48
C ALA A 9 26.61 -1.50 22.38
N PRO A 10 25.31 -1.20 22.25
CA PRO A 10 24.29 -2.23 22.10
C PRO A 10 24.57 -3.06 20.85
N LYS A 11 24.57 -4.40 21.00
CA LYS A 11 24.67 -5.33 19.87
C LYS A 11 23.53 -5.05 18.89
N PRO A 12 23.79 -4.98 17.57
CA PRO A 12 22.72 -4.86 16.60
C PRO A 12 21.78 -6.07 16.73
N PRO A 13 20.46 -5.86 16.58
CA PRO A 13 19.49 -6.94 16.68
C PRO A 13 19.80 -8.03 15.64
N PRO A 14 19.49 -9.31 15.95
CA PRO A 14 19.70 -10.42 15.02
C PRO A 14 18.94 -10.14 13.71
N GLU A 15 19.59 -10.43 12.57
CA GLU A 15 19.10 -10.21 11.20
C GLU A 15 17.69 -10.80 10.98
N GLY A 16 16.68 -10.01 11.32
CA GLY A 16 15.35 -10.03 10.74
C GLY A 16 15.29 -9.05 9.58
N TRP A 17 14.34 -9.27 8.68
CA TRP A 17 14.09 -8.48 7.47
C TRP A 17 14.18 -6.96 7.74
N PRO A 18 14.80 -6.17 6.85
CA PRO A 18 15.12 -4.77 7.13
C PRO A 18 13.83 -3.93 7.28
N THR A 19 13.69 -3.29 8.43
CA THR A 19 12.55 -2.45 8.85
C THR A 19 12.49 -1.07 8.16
N THR A 20 13.19 -0.86 7.04
CA THR A 20 13.08 0.40 6.29
C THR A 20 13.14 0.17 4.77
N ALA A 21 12.28 0.86 4.02
CA ALA A 21 12.21 0.81 2.55
C ALA A 21 13.55 1.13 1.87
N VAL A 22 14.35 1.99 2.51
CA VAL A 22 15.71 2.35 2.07
C VAL A 22 16.70 1.19 2.24
N GLY A 23 16.54 0.36 3.28
CA GLY A 23 17.35 -0.85 3.50
C GLY A 23 17.13 -1.92 2.43
N PHE A 24 15.87 -2.11 2.03
CA PHE A 24 15.47 -3.06 0.97
C PHE A 24 16.03 -2.65 -0.40
N GLN A 25 15.94 -1.36 -0.76
CA GLN A 25 16.51 -0.85 -2.01
C GLN A 25 18.05 -0.95 -2.05
N ARG A 26 18.74 -0.80 -0.91
CA ARG A 26 20.20 -0.89 -0.81
C ARG A 26 20.71 -2.32 -0.97
N GLN A 27 19.97 -3.32 -0.45
CA GLN A 27 20.26 -4.73 -0.67
C GLN A 27 19.98 -5.17 -2.11
N GLN A 28 18.88 -4.70 -2.72
CA GLN A 28 18.62 -4.94 -4.15
C GLN A 28 19.76 -4.46 -5.03
N ARG A 29 20.34 -3.27 -4.76
CA ARG A 29 21.49 -2.75 -5.55
C ARG A 29 22.75 -3.58 -5.35
N LYS A 30 23.03 -4.09 -4.14
CA LYS A 30 24.15 -5.02 -3.89
C LYS A 30 23.94 -6.37 -4.58
N ALA A 31 22.75 -6.94 -4.49
CA ALA A 31 22.38 -8.19 -5.16
C ALA A 31 22.47 -8.06 -6.68
N LYS A 32 21.96 -6.95 -7.25
CA LYS A 32 22.05 -6.65 -8.69
C LYS A 32 23.50 -6.57 -9.15
N ARG A 33 24.39 -5.93 -8.37
CA ARG A 33 25.84 -5.86 -8.67
C ARG A 33 26.51 -7.23 -8.68
N VAL A 34 26.22 -8.07 -7.68
CA VAL A 34 26.78 -9.42 -7.58
C VAL A 34 26.27 -10.32 -8.72
N VAL A 35 24.98 -10.27 -9.02
CA VAL A 35 24.38 -11.02 -10.13
C VAL A 35 24.95 -10.58 -11.48
N THR A 36 25.13 -9.28 -11.70
CA THR A 36 25.73 -8.75 -12.94
C THR A 36 27.21 -9.13 -13.09
N ILE A 37 28.00 -9.10 -12.00
CA ILE A 37 29.41 -9.51 -12.04
C ILE A 37 29.53 -11.01 -12.35
N VAL A 38 28.76 -11.86 -11.66
CA VAL A 38 28.75 -13.32 -11.91
C VAL A 38 28.30 -13.62 -13.35
N ALA A 39 27.27 -12.94 -13.85
CA ALA A 39 26.82 -13.09 -15.23
C ALA A 39 27.91 -12.67 -16.25
N LEU A 40 28.61 -11.56 -16.00
CA LEU A 40 29.67 -11.07 -16.89
C LEU A 40 30.87 -12.02 -16.95
N THR A 41 31.30 -12.58 -15.81
CA THR A 41 32.43 -13.52 -15.75
C THR A 41 32.15 -14.82 -16.52
N PHE A 42 30.91 -15.33 -16.44
CA PHE A 42 30.48 -16.52 -17.19
C PHE A 42 30.29 -16.25 -18.70
N ILE A 43 29.94 -15.02 -19.08
CA ILE A 43 29.78 -14.63 -20.50
C ILE A 43 31.15 -14.38 -21.15
N VAL A 44 32.08 -13.71 -20.47
CA VAL A 44 33.36 -13.29 -21.07
C VAL A 44 34.45 -14.37 -20.95
N GLY A 45 34.43 -15.19 -19.90
CA GLY A 45 35.44 -16.22 -19.63
C GLY A 45 35.67 -17.24 -20.78
N PRO A 46 34.62 -17.78 -21.42
CA PRO A 46 34.78 -18.72 -22.54
C PRO A 46 35.39 -18.06 -23.79
N PHE A 47 35.00 -16.82 -24.11
CA PHE A 47 35.57 -16.07 -25.24
C PHE A 47 37.04 -15.72 -25.01
N ALA A 48 37.43 -15.42 -23.77
CA ALA A 48 38.84 -15.20 -23.42
C ALA A 48 39.69 -16.47 -23.58
N LEU A 49 39.14 -17.65 -23.26
CA LEU A 49 39.81 -18.94 -23.46
C LEU A 49 39.94 -19.31 -24.95
N VAL A 50 38.92 -19.05 -25.76
CA VAL A 50 38.96 -19.27 -27.22
C VAL A 50 39.95 -18.29 -27.87
N ALA A 51 39.96 -17.02 -27.46
CA ALA A 51 40.94 -16.03 -27.92
C ALA A 51 42.38 -16.42 -27.51
N LEU A 52 42.58 -16.91 -26.28
CA LEU A 52 43.87 -17.42 -25.82
C LEU A 52 44.33 -18.64 -26.64
N GLY A 53 43.40 -19.55 -26.99
CA GLY A 53 43.67 -20.67 -27.89
C GLY A 53 44.11 -20.22 -29.29
N PHE A 54 43.46 -19.18 -29.83
CA PHE A 54 43.85 -18.56 -31.11
C PHE A 54 45.24 -17.91 -31.05
N VAL A 55 45.56 -17.22 -29.95
CA VAL A 55 46.87 -16.60 -29.73
C VAL A 55 47.97 -17.66 -29.63
N ILE A 56 47.75 -18.75 -28.89
CA ILE A 56 48.70 -19.86 -28.77
C ILE A 56 48.93 -20.54 -30.14
N ALA A 57 47.87 -20.73 -30.94
CA ALA A 57 47.97 -21.29 -32.28
C ALA A 57 48.70 -20.36 -33.27
N ALA A 58 48.51 -19.04 -33.15
CA ALA A 58 49.18 -18.06 -34.00
C ALA A 58 50.69 -17.96 -33.69
N ILE A 59 51.06 -17.96 -32.41
CA ILE A 59 52.47 -17.92 -31.96
C ILE A 59 53.21 -19.21 -32.31
N GLY A 60 52.52 -20.36 -32.34
CA GLY A 60 53.10 -21.67 -32.66
C GLY A 60 53.22 -22.01 -34.15
N SER A 61 52.90 -21.07 -35.06
CA SER A 61 52.88 -21.32 -36.50
C SER A 61 54.28 -21.71 -37.03
N GLY A 62 54.42 -22.96 -37.47
CA GLY A 62 55.68 -23.55 -37.95
C GLY A 62 56.32 -24.61 -37.04
N SER A 63 55.71 -24.96 -35.89
CA SER A 63 56.21 -26.03 -35.02
C SER A 63 55.10 -27.01 -34.60
N GLY A 64 55.48 -28.19 -34.08
CA GLY A 64 54.55 -29.23 -33.60
C GLY A 64 53.57 -28.80 -32.50
N TRP A 65 53.75 -27.60 -31.93
CA TRP A 65 52.86 -26.99 -30.96
C TRP A 65 51.48 -26.59 -31.54
N ALA A 66 51.37 -26.43 -32.85
CA ALA A 66 50.08 -26.14 -33.52
C ALA A 66 49.06 -27.30 -33.37
N LEU A 67 49.53 -28.55 -33.27
CA LEU A 67 48.68 -29.74 -33.07
C LEU A 67 48.05 -29.79 -31.66
N LEU A 68 48.68 -29.14 -30.65
CA LEU A 68 48.10 -28.99 -29.32
C LEU A 68 46.96 -27.96 -29.26
N GLY A 69 46.84 -27.07 -30.25
CA GLY A 69 45.76 -26.07 -30.30
C GLY A 69 44.39 -26.66 -30.66
N ILE A 70 44.35 -27.74 -31.44
CA ILE A 70 43.12 -28.41 -31.88
C ILE A 70 42.28 -28.95 -30.70
N PRO A 71 42.85 -29.71 -29.73
CA PRO A 71 42.08 -30.14 -28.55
C PRO A 71 41.62 -28.98 -27.67
N PHE A 72 42.37 -27.88 -27.55
CA PHE A 72 41.92 -26.67 -26.84
C PHE A 72 40.77 -25.95 -27.56
N MET A 73 40.79 -25.92 -28.89
CA MET A 73 39.70 -25.38 -29.71
C MET A 73 38.43 -26.24 -29.63
N MET A 74 38.57 -27.58 -29.67
CA MET A 74 37.43 -28.49 -29.49
C MET A 74 36.87 -28.44 -28.06
N LEU A 75 37.74 -28.35 -27.04
CA LEU A 75 37.33 -28.17 -25.65
C LEU A 75 36.65 -26.81 -25.46
N GLY A 76 37.18 -25.74 -26.05
CA GLY A 76 36.57 -24.41 -26.05
C GLY A 76 35.20 -24.38 -26.73
N ALA A 77 35.05 -25.05 -27.88
CA ALA A 77 33.77 -25.18 -28.57
C ALA A 77 32.75 -26.01 -27.77
N LEU A 78 33.17 -27.13 -27.18
CA LEU A 78 32.33 -27.97 -26.33
C LEU A 78 31.90 -27.21 -25.07
N ILE A 79 32.80 -26.49 -24.41
CA ILE A 79 32.51 -25.62 -23.27
C ILE A 79 31.57 -24.49 -23.69
N SER A 80 31.73 -23.89 -24.87
CA SER A 80 30.87 -22.80 -25.36
C SER A 80 29.43 -23.25 -25.63
N VAL A 81 29.20 -24.54 -25.95
CA VAL A 81 27.85 -25.12 -26.09
C VAL A 81 27.31 -25.67 -24.77
N ALA A 82 28.17 -26.31 -23.95
CA ALA A 82 27.77 -26.96 -22.71
C ALA A 82 27.58 -25.97 -21.55
N MET A 83 28.40 -24.91 -21.43
CA MET A 83 28.29 -23.92 -20.36
C MET A 83 26.96 -23.17 -20.35
N PRO A 84 26.43 -22.68 -21.48
CA PRO A 84 25.13 -22.02 -21.48
C PRO A 84 24.00 -22.95 -21.01
N LEU A 85 24.02 -24.20 -21.45
CA LEU A 85 23.04 -25.20 -21.03
C LEU A 85 23.17 -25.53 -19.54
N LEU A 86 24.40 -25.68 -19.04
CA LEU A 86 24.69 -25.93 -17.63
C LEU A 86 24.31 -24.75 -16.75
N VAL A 87 24.57 -23.51 -17.18
CA VAL A 87 24.17 -22.29 -16.48
C VAL A 87 22.65 -22.17 -16.41
N VAL A 88 21.93 -22.47 -17.50
CA VAL A 88 20.47 -22.48 -17.47
C VAL A 88 19.95 -23.61 -16.58
N ALA A 89 20.53 -24.81 -16.65
CA ALA A 89 20.15 -25.92 -15.79
C ALA A 89 20.37 -25.58 -14.30
N LEU A 90 21.50 -24.96 -13.96
CA LEU A 90 21.80 -24.47 -12.61
C LEU A 90 20.86 -23.34 -12.19
N PHE A 91 20.53 -22.41 -13.08
CA PHE A 91 19.61 -21.32 -12.78
C PHE A 91 18.18 -21.82 -12.58
N VAL A 92 17.69 -22.71 -13.44
CA VAL A 92 16.40 -23.38 -13.31
C VAL A 92 16.37 -24.22 -12.04
N TRP A 93 17.43 -24.98 -11.76
CA TRP A 93 17.56 -25.75 -10.52
C TRP A 93 17.61 -24.86 -9.28
N ALA A 94 18.33 -23.73 -9.32
CA ALA A 94 18.41 -22.78 -8.21
C ALA A 94 17.08 -22.05 -8.00
N ALA A 95 16.42 -21.60 -9.07
CA ALA A 95 15.09 -21.00 -9.00
C ALA A 95 14.06 -22.01 -8.48
N TRP A 96 14.10 -23.26 -8.96
CA TRP A 96 13.29 -24.36 -8.46
C TRP A 96 13.60 -24.69 -6.99
N ALA A 97 14.87 -24.71 -6.59
CA ALA A 97 15.29 -24.94 -5.22
C ALA A 97 14.83 -23.81 -4.30
N ILE A 98 14.93 -22.55 -4.73
CA ILE A 98 14.45 -21.38 -3.99
C ILE A 98 12.92 -21.43 -3.85
N VAL A 99 12.19 -21.64 -4.95
CA VAL A 99 10.73 -21.74 -4.95
C VAL A 99 10.28 -22.92 -4.08
N THR A 100 10.89 -24.10 -4.24
CA THR A 100 10.54 -25.27 -3.41
C THR A 100 10.94 -25.08 -1.96
N GLN A 101 12.10 -24.52 -1.62
CA GLN A 101 12.48 -24.24 -0.24
C GLN A 101 11.59 -23.17 0.39
N TYR A 102 11.19 -22.15 -0.36
CA TYR A 102 10.29 -21.10 0.10
C TYR A 102 8.88 -21.65 0.35
N TYR A 103 8.33 -22.46 -0.56
CA TYR A 103 6.96 -22.97 -0.45
C TYR A 103 6.80 -24.33 0.24
N ARG A 104 7.88 -25.12 0.40
CA ARG A 104 7.89 -26.37 1.21
C ARG A 104 8.15 -26.12 2.68
N LYS A 105 8.57 -24.92 3.10
CA LYS A 105 8.60 -24.60 4.54
C LYS A 105 7.18 -24.75 5.07
N PRO A 106 6.92 -25.71 5.98
CA PRO A 106 5.64 -25.74 6.66
C PRO A 106 5.49 -24.38 7.33
N THR A 107 4.37 -23.71 7.10
CA THR A 107 3.84 -22.81 8.12
C THR A 107 3.73 -23.70 9.34
N THR A 108 4.66 -23.59 10.30
CA THR A 108 4.52 -24.25 11.59
C THR A 108 3.12 -23.92 12.08
N PRO A 109 2.16 -24.87 12.07
CA PRO A 109 1.10 -24.78 13.05
C PRO A 109 1.83 -25.01 14.38
N GLU A 110 1.51 -24.26 15.43
CA GLU A 110 2.11 -24.49 16.75
C GLU A 110 3.48 -23.81 16.98
N GLN A 111 3.48 -22.48 16.97
CA GLN A 111 3.80 -21.85 18.25
C GLN A 111 2.46 -21.60 18.95
N ALA A 112 2.11 -22.53 19.85
CA ALA A 112 1.44 -22.14 21.08
C ALA A 112 2.09 -20.83 21.58
N PRO A 113 1.30 -19.87 22.09
CA PRO A 113 1.79 -18.53 22.38
C PRO A 113 3.13 -18.64 23.09
N ALA A 114 4.21 -18.14 22.46
CA ALA A 114 5.48 -17.98 23.14
C ALA A 114 5.16 -17.32 24.49
N PRO A 115 5.69 -17.84 25.62
CA PRO A 115 5.32 -17.36 26.94
C PRO A 115 5.43 -15.85 26.89
N ALA A 116 4.28 -15.18 27.05
CA ALA A 116 4.05 -13.80 26.65
C ALA A 116 5.35 -12.99 26.75
N VAL A 117 6.01 -12.75 25.61
CA VAL A 117 6.71 -11.48 25.49
C VAL A 117 5.56 -10.51 25.62
N ARG A 118 5.38 -9.97 26.83
CA ARG A 118 4.28 -9.08 27.20
C ARG A 118 4.17 -8.08 26.07
N ALA A 119 3.17 -8.29 25.20
CA ALA A 119 2.65 -7.20 24.41
C ALA A 119 2.34 -6.11 25.44
N PRO A 120 2.72 -4.85 25.19
CA PRO A 120 2.35 -3.76 26.09
C PRO A 120 0.85 -3.91 26.35
N ALA A 121 0.45 -3.89 27.63
CA ALA A 121 -0.83 -4.41 28.11
C ALA A 121 -2.08 -3.85 27.37
N GLY A 122 -1.93 -2.76 26.61
CA GLY A 122 -2.98 -2.21 25.74
C GLY A 122 -3.27 -2.97 24.43
N LEU A 123 -2.36 -3.79 23.88
CA LEU A 123 -2.64 -4.55 22.64
C LEU A 123 -3.39 -5.86 22.90
N ALA A 124 -3.24 -6.45 24.09
CA ALA A 124 -3.97 -7.66 24.47
C ALA A 124 -5.46 -7.38 24.76
N SER A 125 -5.79 -6.16 25.20
CA SER A 125 -7.18 -5.74 25.45
C SER A 125 -7.97 -5.42 24.17
N LEU A 126 -7.28 -5.14 23.06
CA LEU A 126 -7.91 -4.87 21.75
C LEU A 126 -8.26 -6.17 20.99
N ALA A 127 -7.58 -7.28 21.29
CA ALA A 127 -7.79 -8.57 20.61
C ALA A 127 -8.98 -9.39 21.17
N ALA A 128 -9.49 -9.04 22.35
CA ALA A 128 -10.56 -9.80 23.02
C ALA A 128 -11.95 -9.70 22.35
N PRO A 129 -12.39 -8.55 21.78
CA PRO A 129 -13.68 -8.44 21.10
C PRO A 129 -13.70 -9.08 19.71
N HIS A 130 -12.55 -9.24 19.05
CA HIS A 130 -12.44 -9.58 17.61
C HIS A 130 -11.81 -10.95 17.35
N ALA A 131 -11.85 -11.86 18.32
CA ALA A 131 -11.24 -13.19 18.19
C ALA A 131 -11.88 -14.01 17.04
N ALA A 132 -13.16 -13.78 16.74
CA ALA A 132 -13.87 -14.43 15.65
C ALA A 132 -13.43 -13.89 14.27
N GLU A 133 -13.22 -12.58 14.17
CA GLU A 133 -12.73 -11.87 12.99
C GLU A 133 -11.29 -12.28 12.67
N LEU A 134 -10.43 -12.37 13.69
CA LEU A 134 -9.07 -12.89 13.59
C LEU A 134 -9.05 -14.34 13.12
N ALA A 135 -9.91 -15.21 13.69
CA ALA A 135 -10.02 -16.60 13.28
C ALA A 135 -10.49 -16.75 11.82
N LEU A 136 -11.46 -15.94 11.40
CA LEU A 136 -11.95 -15.90 10.01
C LEU A 136 -10.85 -15.42 9.05
N LEU A 137 -10.11 -14.37 9.43
CA LEU A 137 -8.98 -13.86 8.64
C LEU A 137 -7.88 -14.92 8.47
N ASP A 138 -7.51 -15.60 9.55
CA ASP A 138 -6.51 -16.68 9.50
C ASP A 138 -7.00 -17.89 8.70
N GLU A 139 -8.29 -18.24 8.77
CA GLU A 139 -8.88 -19.31 7.96
C GLU A 139 -8.84 -18.98 6.46
N LEU A 140 -9.32 -17.79 6.06
CA LEU A 140 -9.29 -17.31 4.68
C LEU A 140 -7.86 -17.27 4.14
N ARG A 141 -6.93 -16.75 4.94
CA ARG A 141 -5.51 -16.66 4.59
C ARG A 141 -4.89 -18.04 4.42
N ALA A 142 -5.09 -18.95 5.38
CA ALA A 142 -4.51 -20.29 5.34
C ALA A 142 -5.05 -21.13 4.18
N GLY A 143 -6.33 -20.97 3.82
CA GLY A 143 -6.92 -21.61 2.64
C GLY A 143 -6.29 -21.13 1.34
N LEU A 144 -6.26 -19.81 1.13
CA LEU A 144 -5.79 -19.22 -0.13
C LEU A 144 -4.26 -19.25 -0.27
N ALA A 145 -3.50 -19.20 0.82
CA ALA A 145 -2.06 -19.43 0.80
C ALA A 145 -1.73 -20.87 0.39
N ARG A 146 -2.46 -21.88 0.89
CA ARG A 146 -2.31 -23.27 0.45
C ARG A 146 -2.62 -23.43 -1.04
N GLU A 147 -3.66 -22.77 -1.53
CA GLU A 147 -4.01 -22.78 -2.96
C GLU A 147 -2.92 -22.12 -3.81
N ALA A 148 -2.46 -20.92 -3.44
CA ALA A 148 -1.34 -20.23 -4.11
C ALA A 148 -0.09 -21.12 -4.16
N ARG A 149 0.30 -21.73 -3.04
CA ARG A 149 1.44 -22.67 -2.98
C ARG A 149 1.26 -23.84 -3.93
N ARG A 150 0.10 -24.50 -3.92
CA ARG A 150 -0.18 -25.64 -4.80
C ARG A 150 -0.14 -25.23 -6.27
N ARG A 151 -0.75 -24.09 -6.61
CA ARG A 151 -0.72 -23.53 -7.97
C ARG A 151 0.71 -23.23 -8.39
N THR A 152 1.50 -22.56 -7.55
CA THR A 152 2.91 -22.24 -7.86
C THR A 152 3.76 -23.49 -8.08
N LEU A 153 3.59 -24.52 -7.26
CA LEU A 153 4.32 -25.79 -7.41
C LEU A 153 3.95 -26.55 -8.69
N ILE A 154 2.77 -26.30 -9.29
CA ILE A 154 2.31 -26.95 -10.53
C ILE A 154 2.60 -26.10 -11.77
N PHE A 155 2.29 -24.80 -11.72
CA PHE A 155 2.36 -23.91 -12.89
C PHE A 155 3.76 -23.41 -13.19
N VAL A 156 4.62 -23.16 -12.20
CA VAL A 156 6.02 -22.76 -12.45
C VAL A 156 6.80 -23.82 -13.24
N PRO A 157 6.82 -25.12 -12.88
CA PRO A 157 7.55 -26.11 -13.66
C PRO A 157 6.90 -26.34 -15.03
N LEU A 158 5.57 -26.24 -15.13
CA LEU A 158 4.85 -26.32 -16.40
C LEU A 158 5.18 -25.15 -17.33
N GLY A 159 5.24 -23.92 -16.80
CA GLY A 159 5.60 -22.71 -17.55
C GLY A 159 7.05 -22.73 -18.02
N ILE A 160 7.97 -23.23 -17.19
CA ILE A 160 9.36 -23.49 -17.58
C ILE A 160 9.40 -24.54 -18.71
N ALA A 161 8.70 -25.67 -18.55
CA ALA A 161 8.65 -26.71 -19.57
C ALA A 161 8.07 -26.22 -20.90
N ALA A 162 7.01 -25.40 -20.86
CA ALA A 162 6.41 -24.77 -22.04
C ALA A 162 7.38 -23.79 -22.73
N ALA A 163 8.11 -22.98 -21.97
CA ALA A 163 9.13 -22.07 -22.51
C ALA A 163 10.29 -22.83 -23.17
N VAL A 164 10.74 -23.94 -22.57
CA VAL A 164 11.76 -24.82 -23.15
C VAL A 164 11.26 -25.47 -24.45
N LEU A 165 10.02 -25.95 -24.48
CA LEU A 165 9.41 -26.53 -25.68
C LEU A 165 9.27 -25.49 -26.80
N LEU A 166 8.80 -24.28 -26.48
CA LEU A 166 8.67 -23.19 -27.43
C LEU A 166 10.01 -22.81 -28.05
N PHE A 167 11.06 -22.69 -27.22
CA PHE A 167 12.41 -22.43 -27.69
C PHE A 167 12.92 -23.55 -28.63
N TYR A 168 12.66 -24.81 -28.29
CA TYR A 168 13.02 -25.95 -29.13
C TYR A 168 12.33 -25.93 -30.51
N VAL A 169 11.04 -25.58 -30.55
CA VAL A 169 10.29 -25.45 -31.81
C VAL A 169 10.81 -24.29 -32.67
N MET A 170 11.09 -23.12 -32.06
CA MET A 170 11.60 -21.95 -32.78
C MET A 170 12.98 -22.19 -33.40
N THR A 171 13.86 -22.89 -32.68
CA THR A 171 15.22 -23.20 -33.15
C THR A 171 15.26 -24.30 -34.20
N ARG A 172 14.26 -25.20 -34.23
CA ARG A 172 14.16 -26.26 -35.24
C ARG A 172 13.67 -25.74 -36.60
N GLY A 173 12.92 -24.64 -36.63
CA GLY A 173 12.31 -24.06 -37.83
C GLY A 173 13.25 -23.24 -38.73
N GLY A 174 14.56 -23.20 -38.46
CA GLY A 174 15.52 -22.45 -39.29
C GLY A 174 15.43 -20.92 -39.16
N GLY A 175 14.72 -20.39 -38.17
CA GLY A 175 14.63 -18.96 -37.93
C GLY A 175 15.99 -18.37 -37.55
N GLN A 176 16.48 -17.40 -38.33
CA GLN A 176 17.65 -16.60 -37.96
C GLN A 176 17.26 -15.66 -36.82
N THR A 177 17.49 -16.07 -35.58
CA THR A 177 17.54 -15.14 -34.46
C THR A 177 18.79 -14.28 -34.60
N SER A 178 18.62 -12.97 -34.75
CA SER A 178 19.69 -11.97 -34.85
C SER A 178 20.50 -11.76 -33.56
N GLY A 179 20.26 -12.58 -32.53
CA GLY A 179 20.93 -12.55 -31.23
C GLY A 179 21.43 -13.93 -30.81
N SER A 180 22.11 -14.00 -29.66
CA SER A 180 22.63 -15.27 -29.15
C SER A 180 21.48 -16.22 -28.77
N PRO A 181 21.42 -17.45 -29.33
CA PRO A 181 20.36 -18.42 -29.01
C PRO A 181 20.29 -18.74 -27.52
N THR A 182 21.43 -18.66 -26.83
CA THR A 182 21.57 -18.89 -25.40
C THR A 182 20.86 -17.82 -24.56
N LEU A 183 20.98 -16.55 -24.93
CA LEU A 183 20.31 -15.45 -24.23
C LEU A 183 18.79 -15.53 -24.42
N ALA A 184 18.33 -15.87 -25.64
CA ALA A 184 16.91 -16.06 -25.93
C ALA A 184 16.30 -17.18 -25.07
N PHE A 185 17.01 -18.30 -24.89
CA PHE A 185 16.58 -19.40 -24.03
C PHE A 185 16.44 -19.00 -22.56
N VAL A 186 17.42 -18.24 -22.02
CA VAL A 186 17.36 -17.74 -20.64
C VAL A 186 16.18 -16.80 -20.46
N ILE A 187 16.00 -15.83 -21.37
CA ILE A 187 14.90 -14.86 -21.30
C ILE A 187 13.55 -15.58 -21.36
N MET A 188 13.36 -16.50 -22.30
CA MET A 188 12.12 -17.27 -22.43
C MET A 188 11.83 -18.10 -21.17
N THR A 189 12.83 -18.73 -20.58
CA THR A 189 12.66 -19.55 -19.36
C THR A 189 12.34 -18.70 -18.14
N VAL A 190 12.99 -17.52 -18.01
CA VAL A 190 12.70 -16.55 -16.95
C VAL A 190 11.29 -15.98 -17.10
N ILE A 191 10.88 -15.62 -18.33
CA ILE A 191 9.52 -15.13 -18.61
C ILE A 191 8.49 -16.23 -18.37
N GLY A 192 8.75 -17.46 -18.82
CA GLY A 192 7.83 -18.60 -18.64
C GLY A 192 7.65 -18.97 -17.17
N GLY A 193 8.74 -19.07 -16.42
CA GLY A 193 8.70 -19.36 -14.98
C GLY A 193 8.13 -18.19 -14.16
N GLY A 194 8.58 -16.97 -14.43
CA GLY A 194 8.13 -15.75 -13.74
C GLY A 194 6.67 -15.41 -14.05
N GLY A 195 6.25 -15.51 -15.30
CA GLY A 195 4.86 -15.31 -15.73
C GLY A 195 3.93 -16.36 -15.11
N ALA A 196 4.31 -17.64 -15.11
CA ALA A 196 3.54 -18.69 -14.46
C ALA A 196 3.46 -18.50 -12.94
N TRP A 197 4.53 -18.02 -12.30
CA TRP A 197 4.51 -17.66 -10.88
C TRP A 197 3.55 -16.50 -10.59
N LEU A 198 3.64 -15.40 -11.36
CA LEU A 198 2.75 -14.25 -11.22
C LEU A 198 1.28 -14.67 -11.38
N TRP A 199 0.97 -15.49 -12.38
CA TRP A 199 -0.38 -15.99 -12.61
C TRP A 199 -0.87 -16.94 -11.50
N ALA A 200 0.02 -17.78 -10.96
CA ALA A 200 -0.32 -18.67 -9.85
C ALA A 200 -0.67 -17.93 -8.56
N VAL A 201 -0.02 -16.78 -8.29
CA VAL A 201 -0.19 -16.01 -7.06
C VAL A 201 -1.27 -14.92 -7.19
N SER A 202 -1.46 -14.33 -8.38
CA SER A 202 -2.38 -13.21 -8.57
C SER A 202 -3.84 -13.58 -8.29
N GLY A 203 -4.30 -14.74 -8.79
CA GLY A 203 -5.68 -15.19 -8.60
C GLY A 203 -6.09 -15.36 -7.13
N PRO A 204 -5.38 -16.16 -6.33
CA PRO A 204 -5.66 -16.30 -4.90
C PRO A 204 -5.57 -14.98 -4.14
N ARG A 205 -4.64 -14.09 -4.49
CA ARG A 205 -4.50 -12.78 -3.85
C ARG A 205 -5.72 -11.89 -4.09
N GLN A 206 -6.24 -11.85 -5.32
CA GLN A 206 -7.45 -11.09 -5.64
C GLN A 206 -8.68 -11.63 -4.91
N ARG A 207 -8.85 -12.96 -4.88
CA ARG A 207 -9.95 -13.58 -4.13
C ARG A 207 -9.86 -13.32 -2.64
N TYR A 208 -8.65 -13.25 -2.09
CA TYR A 208 -8.44 -12.92 -0.70
C TYR A 208 -8.85 -11.48 -0.39
N ALA A 209 -8.47 -10.52 -1.25
CA ALA A 209 -8.92 -9.13 -1.15
C ALA A 209 -10.45 -9.02 -1.23
N LEU A 210 -11.09 -9.70 -2.17
CA LEU A 210 -12.55 -9.72 -2.27
C LEU A 210 -13.20 -10.35 -1.03
N ALA A 211 -12.74 -11.52 -0.60
CA ALA A 211 -13.28 -12.20 0.59
C ALA A 211 -13.09 -11.38 1.87
N PHE A 212 -11.97 -10.66 1.99
CA PHE A 212 -11.73 -9.73 3.08
C PHE A 212 -12.75 -8.58 3.08
N LYS A 213 -12.93 -7.94 1.93
CA LYS A 213 -13.88 -6.81 1.76
C LYS A 213 -15.33 -7.26 1.92
N ASP A 214 -15.68 -8.48 1.54
CA ASP A 214 -17.06 -9.00 1.63
C ASP A 214 -17.40 -9.57 3.01
N GLN A 215 -16.45 -10.17 3.72
CA GLN A 215 -16.75 -10.93 4.95
C GLN A 215 -16.25 -10.25 6.23
N LEU A 216 -15.06 -9.65 6.19
CA LEU A 216 -14.43 -9.09 7.39
C LEU A 216 -14.78 -7.62 7.56
N LEU A 217 -14.61 -6.84 6.50
CA LEU A 217 -14.77 -5.40 6.56
C LEU A 217 -16.18 -4.97 7.00
N PRO A 218 -17.29 -5.61 6.56
CA PRO A 218 -18.62 -5.29 7.06
C PRO A 218 -18.80 -5.62 8.55
N ARG A 219 -18.12 -6.65 9.07
CA ARG A 219 -18.16 -6.97 10.51
C ARG A 219 -17.44 -5.92 11.33
N LEU A 220 -16.27 -5.48 10.89
CA LEU A 220 -15.53 -4.39 11.54
C LEU A 220 -16.37 -3.11 11.53
N LEU A 221 -16.99 -2.77 10.39
CA LEU A 221 -17.82 -1.58 10.25
C LEU A 221 -19.16 -1.68 11.00
N SER A 222 -19.69 -2.88 11.23
CA SER A 222 -20.93 -3.08 12.00
C SER A 222 -20.84 -2.59 13.45
N SER A 223 -19.62 -2.51 14.00
CA SER A 223 -19.38 -1.94 15.33
C SER A 223 -19.59 -0.42 15.37
N TYR A 224 -19.48 0.25 14.22
CA TYR A 224 -19.62 1.70 14.10
C TYR A 224 -21.01 2.10 13.58
N GLY A 225 -21.64 1.32 12.71
CA GLY A 225 -22.99 1.62 12.24
C GLY A 225 -23.52 0.67 11.18
N GLU A 226 -24.65 1.04 10.58
CA GLU A 226 -25.26 0.30 9.48
C GLU A 226 -24.61 0.73 8.16
N LEU A 227 -23.37 0.27 7.93
CA LEU A 227 -22.58 0.60 6.75
C LEU A 227 -22.54 -0.57 5.77
N THR A 228 -22.83 -0.29 4.51
CA THR A 228 -22.76 -1.25 3.41
C THR A 228 -21.62 -0.90 2.47
N HIS A 229 -20.87 -1.91 2.03
CA HIS A 229 -19.81 -1.76 1.04
C HIS A 229 -20.39 -1.58 -0.36
N GLU A 230 -19.90 -0.57 -1.09
CA GLU A 230 -20.19 -0.24 -2.48
C GLU A 230 -18.87 -0.21 -3.27
N LEU A 231 -18.68 -1.12 -4.22
CA LEU A 231 -17.51 -1.12 -5.10
C LEU A 231 -17.55 0.06 -6.07
N GLY A 232 -16.50 0.90 -6.07
CA GLY A 232 -16.35 2.00 -7.03
C GLY A 232 -17.41 3.10 -6.96
N GLY A 233 -18.11 3.24 -5.84
CA GLY A 233 -19.12 4.28 -5.64
C GLY A 233 -18.49 5.67 -5.61
N LYS A 234 -18.68 6.46 -6.68
CA LYS A 234 -18.14 7.83 -6.75
C LYS A 234 -19.05 8.83 -6.02
N PRO A 235 -18.55 9.61 -5.05
CA PRO A 235 -19.29 10.72 -4.46
C PRO A 235 -19.40 11.89 -5.44
N ASP A 236 -20.40 12.75 -5.23
CA ASP A 236 -20.55 13.99 -5.99
C ASP A 236 -19.57 15.05 -5.46
N LEU A 237 -18.40 15.14 -6.08
CA LEU A 237 -17.38 16.11 -5.73
C LEU A 237 -17.71 17.54 -6.21
N GLY A 238 -18.81 17.77 -6.94
CA GLY A 238 -19.13 19.06 -7.53
C GLY A 238 -19.17 20.20 -6.50
N ARG A 239 -19.78 19.95 -5.33
CA ARG A 239 -19.81 20.92 -4.22
C ARG A 239 -18.44 21.18 -3.62
N ALA A 240 -17.65 20.12 -3.39
CA ALA A 240 -16.29 20.24 -2.87
C ALA A 240 -15.38 21.03 -3.82
N ILE A 241 -15.50 20.81 -5.12
CA ILE A 241 -14.74 21.55 -6.14
C ILE A 241 -15.21 23.02 -6.18
N ALA A 242 -16.53 23.26 -6.17
CA ALA A 242 -17.09 24.62 -6.20
C ALA A 242 -16.69 25.46 -4.96
N ALA A 243 -16.61 24.82 -3.79
CA ALA A 243 -16.17 25.46 -2.55
C ALA A 243 -14.64 25.73 -2.51
N GLY A 244 -13.87 25.21 -3.49
CA GLY A 244 -12.40 25.26 -3.47
C GLY A 244 -11.78 24.33 -2.44
N PHE A 245 -12.52 23.31 -1.98
CA PHE A 245 -12.04 22.28 -1.06
C PHE A 245 -11.16 21.25 -1.78
N LEU A 246 -11.57 20.86 -2.99
CA LEU A 246 -10.77 20.06 -3.91
C LEU A 246 -10.48 20.87 -5.16
N PRO A 247 -9.29 20.71 -5.78
CA PRO A 247 -9.01 21.34 -7.06
C PRO A 247 -9.89 20.74 -8.16
N ALA A 248 -10.11 21.51 -9.23
CA ALA A 248 -10.68 20.97 -10.45
C ALA A 248 -9.76 19.86 -11.00
N ALA A 249 -10.35 18.68 -11.21
CA ALA A 249 -9.66 17.46 -11.57
C ALA A 249 -10.24 16.87 -12.86
N ASP A 250 -9.36 16.24 -13.65
CA ASP A 250 -9.74 15.60 -14.90
C ASP A 250 -10.06 14.11 -14.71
N LEU A 251 -9.46 13.50 -13.68
CA LEU A 251 -9.58 12.09 -13.38
C LEU A 251 -9.89 11.88 -11.89
N ILE A 252 -11.00 11.21 -11.64
CA ILE A 252 -11.46 10.79 -10.31
C ILE A 252 -11.61 9.28 -10.33
N GLU A 253 -10.74 8.61 -9.59
CA GLU A 253 -10.75 7.17 -9.32
C GLU A 253 -11.34 6.95 -7.92
N ALA A 254 -12.24 6.00 -7.80
CA ALA A 254 -12.83 5.57 -6.54
C ALA A 254 -12.69 4.06 -6.47
N ASP A 255 -11.99 3.58 -5.44
CA ASP A 255 -11.68 2.15 -5.31
C ASP A 255 -12.76 1.48 -4.44
N ASP A 256 -12.76 1.81 -3.15
CA ASP A 256 -13.73 1.29 -2.19
C ASP A 256 -14.63 2.41 -1.65
N ALA A 257 -15.92 2.15 -1.54
CA ALA A 257 -16.87 3.04 -0.88
C ALA A 257 -17.72 2.31 0.16
N PHE A 258 -18.10 3.01 1.21
CA PHE A 258 -19.04 2.56 2.22
C PHE A 258 -20.11 3.62 2.36
N ALA A 259 -21.38 3.22 2.36
CA ALA A 259 -22.51 4.12 2.55
C ALA A 259 -23.47 3.52 3.56
N GLY A 260 -24.12 4.37 4.34
CA GLY A 260 -25.07 3.90 5.35
C GLY A 260 -25.43 4.95 6.38
N SER A 261 -25.71 4.52 7.61
CA SER A 261 -26.05 5.40 8.72
C SER A 261 -25.06 5.28 9.88
N TYR A 262 -24.58 6.42 10.38
CA TYR A 262 -23.78 6.53 11.59
C TYR A 262 -24.45 7.51 12.57
N ARG A 263 -24.76 7.06 13.78
CA ARG A 263 -25.51 7.83 14.80
C ARG A 263 -26.77 8.52 14.24
N GLY A 264 -27.52 7.79 13.41
CA GLY A 264 -28.77 8.25 12.79
C GLY A 264 -28.59 9.24 11.64
N ARG A 265 -27.37 9.44 11.13
CA ARG A 265 -27.06 10.36 10.03
C ARG A 265 -26.50 9.61 8.82
N PRO A 266 -26.93 9.95 7.59
CA PRO A 266 -26.33 9.38 6.39
C PRO A 266 -24.83 9.69 6.32
N VAL A 267 -24.00 8.66 6.16
CA VAL A 267 -22.55 8.77 5.98
C VAL A 267 -22.12 8.02 4.74
N ARG A 268 -21.13 8.57 4.03
CA ARG A 268 -20.45 7.94 2.91
C ARG A 268 -18.94 8.09 3.10
N MET A 269 -18.19 7.01 2.94
CA MET A 269 -16.73 6.98 3.08
C MET A 269 -16.18 6.35 1.80
N THR A 270 -15.35 7.06 1.05
CA THR A 270 -14.83 6.58 -0.23
C THR A 270 -13.32 6.79 -0.29
N GLU A 271 -12.57 5.75 -0.63
CA GLU A 271 -11.16 5.89 -0.99
C GLU A 271 -11.06 6.48 -2.41
N LEU A 272 -10.56 7.71 -2.49
CA LEU A 272 -10.50 8.49 -3.72
C LEU A 272 -9.07 8.80 -4.10
N THR A 273 -8.81 8.72 -5.41
CA THR A 273 -7.62 9.30 -6.04
C THR A 273 -8.06 10.33 -7.06
N VAL A 274 -7.64 11.58 -6.83
CA VAL A 274 -7.97 12.75 -7.64
C VAL A 274 -6.71 13.23 -8.34
N LYS A 275 -6.72 13.19 -9.68
CA LYS A 275 -5.59 13.51 -10.54
C LYS A 275 -5.95 14.58 -11.57
N ARG A 276 -4.95 15.37 -11.95
CA ARG A 276 -4.98 16.21 -13.15
C ARG A 276 -4.10 15.59 -14.21
N LYS A 277 -4.62 15.56 -15.43
CA LYS A 277 -3.86 15.00 -16.54
C LYS A 277 -2.67 15.89 -16.87
N GLY A 278 -1.51 15.27 -17.00
CA GLY A 278 -0.35 15.95 -17.56
C GLY A 278 -0.62 16.37 -18.99
N GLN A 279 -0.08 17.52 -19.40
CA GLN A 279 -0.18 17.96 -20.79
C GLN A 279 0.93 17.30 -21.63
N GLY A 280 0.56 16.52 -22.64
CA GLY A 280 1.50 15.86 -23.55
C GLY A 280 2.10 14.58 -22.94
N ASP A 281 3.43 14.53 -22.80
CA ASP A 281 4.19 13.39 -22.26
C ASP A 281 4.48 13.54 -20.75
N ALA A 282 3.86 14.53 -20.09
CA ALA A 282 3.99 14.75 -18.66
C ALA A 282 3.14 13.73 -17.88
N ASP A 283 3.67 13.22 -16.78
CA ASP A 283 2.94 12.35 -15.86
C ASP A 283 1.73 13.09 -15.23
N ASP A 284 0.70 12.31 -14.88
CA ASP A 284 -0.46 12.82 -14.17
C ASP A 284 -0.10 13.32 -12.77
N GLU A 285 -0.57 14.51 -12.42
CA GLU A 285 -0.35 15.12 -11.10
C GLU A 285 -1.45 14.65 -10.13
N THR A 286 -1.06 14.06 -9.00
CA THR A 286 -2.02 13.59 -7.97
C THR A 286 -2.23 14.69 -6.92
N PHE A 287 -3.47 15.20 -6.82
CA PHE A 287 -3.83 16.24 -5.85
C PHE A 287 -4.31 15.70 -4.52
N PHE A 288 -4.96 14.55 -4.55
CA PHE A 288 -5.50 13.90 -3.37
C PHE A 288 -5.51 12.40 -3.61
N ALA A 289 -5.05 11.65 -2.61
CA ALA A 289 -5.17 10.20 -2.58
C ALA A 289 -5.37 9.78 -1.13
N GLY A 290 -6.54 9.24 -0.81
CA GLY A 290 -6.88 8.88 0.56
C GLY A 290 -8.39 8.76 0.79
N LEU A 291 -8.80 8.83 2.07
CA LEU A 291 -10.19 8.61 2.47
C LEU A 291 -10.99 9.91 2.43
N TYR A 292 -12.11 9.90 1.73
CA TYR A 292 -13.06 10.99 1.64
C TYR A 292 -14.36 10.61 2.35
N VAL A 293 -14.71 11.33 3.40
CA VAL A 293 -15.86 11.04 4.27
C VAL A 293 -16.87 12.18 4.19
N GLU A 294 -18.11 11.87 3.84
CA GLU A 294 -19.24 12.78 3.85
C GLU A 294 -20.25 12.36 4.92
N ILE A 295 -20.66 13.30 5.77
CA ILE A 295 -21.75 13.12 6.75
C ILE A 295 -22.84 14.14 6.43
N THR A 296 -24.07 13.67 6.28
CA THR A 296 -25.24 14.54 6.08
C THR A 296 -25.81 14.97 7.42
N VAL A 297 -26.09 16.26 7.58
CA VAL A 297 -26.72 16.83 8.77
C VAL A 297 -28.13 17.32 8.48
N SER A 298 -29.01 17.25 9.47
CA SER A 298 -30.42 17.64 9.33
C SER A 298 -30.65 19.14 9.26
N THR A 299 -29.81 19.92 9.95
CA THR A 299 -29.87 21.39 9.96
C THR A 299 -28.66 21.96 9.24
N PRO A 300 -28.81 22.70 8.13
CA PRO A 300 -27.66 23.13 7.34
C PRO A 300 -26.79 24.19 8.05
N PHE A 301 -25.51 24.26 7.68
CA PHE A 301 -24.59 25.36 8.00
C PHE A 301 -25.02 26.64 7.25
N ARG A 302 -24.87 27.81 7.90
CA ARG A 302 -25.24 29.11 7.31
C ARG A 302 -24.12 29.66 6.45
N GLY A 303 -22.88 29.41 6.87
CA GLY A 303 -21.67 29.73 6.14
C GLY A 303 -20.87 28.48 5.78
N THR A 304 -20.00 28.66 4.80
CA THR A 304 -19.02 27.66 4.41
C THR A 304 -17.79 27.82 5.29
N THR A 305 -17.29 26.74 5.89
CA THR A 305 -16.03 26.74 6.65
C THR A 305 -15.10 25.68 6.06
N ILE A 306 -13.87 26.07 5.75
CA ILE A 306 -12.84 25.19 5.20
C ILE A 306 -11.62 25.21 6.10
N LEU A 307 -11.09 24.04 6.40
CA LEU A 307 -9.80 23.85 7.06
C LEU A 307 -8.89 23.07 6.12
N ARG A 308 -7.64 23.50 5.98
CA ARG A 308 -6.61 22.78 5.24
C ARG A 308 -5.25 23.02 5.89
N ASP A 309 -4.21 22.42 5.34
CA ASP A 309 -2.83 22.70 5.75
C ASP A 309 -2.50 24.20 5.65
N ARG A 310 -1.72 24.71 6.61
CA ARG A 310 -1.33 26.12 6.71
C ARG A 310 -0.68 26.66 5.43
N ASP A 311 0.13 25.84 4.76
CA ASP A 311 0.94 26.27 3.62
C ASP A 311 0.18 26.22 2.29
N GLU A 312 -1.03 25.65 2.28
CA GLU A 312 -1.87 25.65 1.09
C GLU A 312 -2.49 27.04 0.84
N PRO A 313 -2.69 27.40 -0.45
CA PRO A 313 -3.25 28.70 -0.81
C PRO A 313 -4.70 28.85 -0.35
N GLN A 314 -5.15 30.10 -0.25
CA GLN A 314 -6.54 30.42 0.08
C GLN A 314 -7.52 29.73 -0.89
N PRO A 315 -8.58 29.05 -0.38
CA PRO A 315 -9.52 28.29 -1.20
C PRO A 315 -10.21 29.12 -2.27
N SER A 316 -10.73 30.27 -1.84
CA SER A 316 -11.52 31.16 -2.66
C SER A 316 -11.45 32.56 -2.08
N THR A 317 -11.61 33.56 -2.94
CA THR A 317 -11.64 34.98 -2.57
C THR A 317 -12.87 35.33 -1.72
N SER A 318 -13.92 34.51 -1.74
CA SER A 318 -15.15 34.70 -0.97
C SER A 318 -15.03 34.31 0.51
N LEU A 319 -14.00 33.53 0.87
CA LEU A 319 -13.79 33.07 2.24
C LEU A 319 -12.72 33.92 2.92
N GLN A 320 -12.96 34.28 4.17
CA GLN A 320 -12.04 35.07 4.98
C GLN A 320 -11.24 34.17 5.92
N ARG A 321 -9.95 34.46 6.11
CA ARG A 321 -9.11 33.72 7.06
C ARG A 321 -9.68 33.86 8.48
N LEU A 322 -9.85 32.74 9.15
CA LEU A 322 -10.30 32.65 10.54
C LEU A 322 -9.08 32.44 11.44
N ARG A 323 -8.65 33.48 12.16
CA ARG A 323 -7.58 33.33 13.16
C ARG A 323 -8.13 32.76 14.45
N LEU A 324 -7.59 31.62 14.85
CA LEU A 324 -7.94 30.89 16.07
C LEU A 324 -6.95 31.24 17.20
N GLU A 325 -7.36 31.00 18.44
CA GLU A 325 -6.57 31.34 19.64
C GLU A 325 -5.50 30.29 19.96
N ASP A 326 -5.62 29.08 19.42
CA ASP A 326 -4.67 27.99 19.65
C ASP A 326 -3.46 28.13 18.69
N PRO A 327 -2.25 28.43 19.22
CA PRO A 327 -1.07 28.64 18.39
C PRO A 327 -0.58 27.35 17.75
N VAL A 328 -0.74 26.19 18.41
CA VAL A 328 -0.29 24.90 17.87
C VAL A 328 -1.17 24.52 16.68
N PHE A 329 -2.48 24.75 16.81
CA PHE A 329 -3.41 24.52 15.71
C PHE A 329 -3.15 25.43 14.51
N GLU A 330 -2.93 26.73 14.74
CA GLU A 330 -2.59 27.70 13.66
C GLU A 330 -1.23 27.46 13.02
N ASP A 331 -0.35 26.67 13.66
CA ASP A 331 0.93 26.27 13.08
C ASP A 331 0.80 25.16 12.04
N ILE A 332 -0.20 24.29 12.19
CA ILE A 332 -0.45 23.15 11.30
C ILE A 332 -1.53 23.48 10.27
N TYR A 333 -2.59 24.18 10.70
CA TYR A 333 -3.77 24.40 9.89
C TYR A 333 -4.01 25.87 9.58
N ALA A 334 -4.68 26.07 8.46
CA ALA A 334 -5.39 27.28 8.16
C ALA A 334 -6.89 27.05 7.99
N ALA A 335 -7.67 27.85 8.71
CA ALA A 335 -9.12 27.90 8.64
C ALA A 335 -9.59 29.14 7.87
N TRP A 336 -10.57 28.97 6.99
CA TRP A 336 -11.28 30.05 6.29
C TRP A 336 -12.78 29.84 6.41
N ALA A 337 -13.53 30.93 6.53
CA ALA A 337 -14.98 30.87 6.65
C ALA A 337 -15.65 32.04 5.90
N SER A 338 -16.86 31.81 5.41
CA SER A 338 -17.73 32.90 4.91
C SER A 338 -18.42 33.63 6.06
N ASP A 339 -18.65 32.95 7.19
CA ASP A 339 -19.17 33.50 8.44
C ASP A 339 -18.14 33.27 9.56
N GLN A 340 -17.55 34.37 10.05
CA GLN A 340 -16.52 34.35 11.08
C GLN A 340 -17.03 33.96 12.47
N ILE A 341 -18.34 34.10 12.73
CA ILE A 341 -18.95 33.74 14.01
C ILE A 341 -19.25 32.24 13.98
N GLU A 342 -19.93 31.76 12.94
CA GLU A 342 -20.22 30.33 12.79
C GLU A 342 -18.94 29.50 12.66
N GLY A 343 -17.96 29.98 11.89
CA GLY A 343 -16.65 29.33 11.72
C GLY A 343 -15.89 29.11 13.03
N ARG A 344 -15.96 30.05 13.99
CA ARG A 344 -15.37 29.87 15.33
C ARG A 344 -16.20 28.92 16.20
N ALA A 345 -17.52 28.97 16.08
CA ALA A 345 -18.41 28.10 16.85
C ALA A 345 -18.25 26.62 16.47
N VAL A 346 -17.98 26.32 15.19
CA VAL A 346 -17.79 24.95 14.70
C VAL A 346 -16.39 24.39 14.98
N LEU A 347 -15.35 25.23 15.07
CA LEU A 347 -14.01 24.81 15.45
C LEU A 347 -13.85 24.80 16.97
N THR A 348 -14.66 23.98 17.63
CA THR A 348 -14.60 23.79 19.09
C THR A 348 -13.26 23.17 19.52
N PRO A 349 -12.83 23.36 20.78
CA PRO A 349 -11.61 22.72 21.29
C PRO A 349 -11.55 21.21 21.07
N ALA A 350 -12.68 20.52 21.24
CA ALA A 350 -12.77 19.07 21.02
C ALA A 350 -12.53 18.68 19.55
N VAL A 351 -13.04 19.46 18.59
CA VAL A 351 -12.79 19.22 17.17
C VAL A 351 -11.32 19.47 16.83
N MET A 352 -10.76 20.59 17.31
CA MET A 352 -9.36 20.93 17.09
C MET A 352 -8.41 19.86 17.64
N GLU A 353 -8.65 19.38 18.86
CA GLU A 353 -7.87 18.31 19.48
C GLU A 353 -7.90 17.01 18.65
N ARG A 354 -9.06 16.61 18.14
CA ARG A 354 -9.18 15.40 17.29
C ARG A 354 -8.43 15.53 15.97
N LEU A 355 -8.44 16.72 15.38
CA LEU A 355 -7.70 17.01 14.15
C LEU A 355 -6.18 17.01 14.39
N LEU A 356 -5.72 17.49 15.55
CA LEU A 356 -4.31 17.42 15.94
C LEU A 356 -3.86 15.97 16.18
N VAL A 357 -4.64 15.18 16.93
CA VAL A 357 -4.36 13.76 17.16
C VAL A 357 -4.26 12.99 15.84
N MET A 358 -5.12 13.30 14.87
CA MET A 358 -5.08 12.67 13.56
C MET A 358 -3.86 13.11 12.73
N ALA A 359 -3.47 14.39 12.79
CA ALA A 359 -2.27 14.91 12.12
C ALA A 359 -0.96 14.35 12.69
N ASP A 360 -0.91 14.10 14.00
CA ASP A 360 0.23 13.48 14.68
C ASP A 360 0.34 11.96 14.42
N GLY A 361 -0.68 11.36 13.80
CA GLY A 361 -0.76 9.94 13.52
C GLY A 361 0.23 9.43 12.47
N HIS A 362 0.09 8.15 12.12
CA HIS A 362 0.96 7.48 11.13
C HIS A 362 0.21 6.93 9.91
N ALA A 363 -1.11 7.09 9.86
CA ALA A 363 -1.95 6.61 8.76
C ALA A 363 -2.25 7.71 7.73
N PHE A 364 -2.51 8.93 8.22
CA PHE A 364 -2.96 10.06 7.42
C PHE A 364 -2.02 11.25 7.56
N LEU A 365 -1.98 12.07 6.52
CA LEU A 365 -1.50 13.45 6.58
C LEU A 365 -2.55 14.35 7.24
N PRO A 366 -2.22 15.60 7.60
CA PRO A 366 -3.19 16.52 8.19
C PRO A 366 -4.53 16.56 7.43
N PRO A 367 -5.66 16.22 8.08
CA PRO A 367 -6.98 16.23 7.46
C PRO A 367 -7.37 17.58 6.87
N ARG A 368 -7.97 17.55 5.68
CA ARG A 368 -8.75 18.69 5.16
C ARG A 368 -10.20 18.53 5.56
N PHE A 369 -10.86 19.65 5.81
CA PHE A 369 -12.25 19.66 6.22
C PHE A 369 -13.08 20.76 5.54
N LEU A 370 -14.34 20.45 5.23
CA LEU A 370 -15.33 21.35 4.62
C LEU A 370 -16.68 21.19 5.32
N LEU A 371 -17.24 22.31 5.76
CA LEU A 371 -18.64 22.46 6.14
C LEU A 371 -19.33 23.31 5.11
N ASP A 372 -20.39 22.78 4.51
CA ASP A 372 -21.20 23.52 3.55
C ASP A 372 -22.63 22.98 3.50
N GLY A 373 -23.61 23.85 3.78
CA GLY A 373 -25.02 23.46 3.77
C GLY A 373 -25.32 22.25 4.65
N ASP A 374 -25.88 21.19 4.08
CA ASP A 374 -26.24 19.95 4.79
C ASP A 374 -25.08 18.94 4.91
N ARG A 375 -23.85 19.32 4.56
CA ARG A 375 -22.71 18.38 4.46
C ARG A 375 -21.55 18.77 5.37
N MET A 376 -21.05 17.78 6.08
CA MET A 376 -19.73 17.78 6.71
C MET A 376 -18.83 16.84 5.92
N VAL A 377 -17.72 17.34 5.41
CA VAL A 377 -16.83 16.61 4.52
C VAL A 377 -15.42 16.60 5.09
N PHE A 378 -14.80 15.42 5.12
CA PHE A 378 -13.42 15.20 5.55
C PHE A 378 -12.66 14.57 4.40
N ALA A 379 -11.48 15.10 4.09
CA ALA A 379 -10.55 14.47 3.18
C ALA A 379 -9.27 14.16 3.94
N LEU A 380 -8.93 12.88 4.01
CA LEU A 380 -7.86 12.30 4.82
C LEU A 380 -6.80 11.75 3.87
N PRO A 381 -5.79 12.55 3.49
CA PRO A 381 -4.78 12.09 2.56
C PRO A 381 -3.97 10.96 3.22
N ALA A 382 -3.84 9.83 2.53
CA ALA A 382 -3.15 8.67 3.08
C ALA A 382 -1.64 8.76 2.85
N ILE A 383 -0.83 8.35 3.82
CA ILE A 383 0.63 8.26 3.66
C ILE A 383 0.99 7.15 2.66
N THR A 384 0.23 6.04 2.68
CA THR A 384 0.30 4.97 1.69
C THR A 384 -1.06 4.84 1.01
N PRO A 385 -1.26 5.48 -0.16
CA PRO A 385 -2.52 5.39 -0.90
C PRO A 385 -2.86 3.96 -1.31
N GLY A 386 -4.15 3.60 -1.28
CA GLY A 386 -4.64 2.30 -1.75
C GLY A 386 -4.41 1.15 -0.77
N SER A 387 -4.10 1.43 0.50
CA SER A 387 -3.88 0.39 1.51
C SER A 387 -4.90 0.40 2.65
N LEU A 388 -5.83 1.36 2.68
CA LEU A 388 -6.66 1.56 3.87
C LEU A 388 -7.66 0.42 4.07
N PHE A 389 -8.19 -0.15 2.99
CA PHE A 389 -9.13 -1.27 3.04
C PHE A 389 -8.61 -2.55 2.38
N GLU A 390 -7.28 -2.62 2.17
CA GLU A 390 -6.64 -3.79 1.57
C GLU A 390 -6.18 -4.78 2.65
N PRO A 391 -6.34 -6.10 2.41
CA PRO A 391 -5.94 -7.08 3.39
C PRO A 391 -4.40 -7.21 3.51
N PRO A 392 -3.93 -7.90 4.57
CA PRO A 392 -2.56 -8.38 4.68
C PRO A 392 -2.04 -9.07 3.41
N GLY A 393 -0.71 -9.22 3.28
CA GLY A 393 -0.19 -10.20 2.35
C GLY A 393 -0.63 -11.62 2.73
N LEU A 394 -0.90 -12.48 1.74
CA LEU A 394 -1.24 -13.90 2.01
C LEU A 394 -0.18 -14.61 2.89
N GLU A 395 1.09 -14.21 2.76
CA GLU A 395 2.24 -14.84 3.40
C GLU A 395 2.81 -14.03 4.58
N THR A 396 2.21 -12.90 4.97
CA THR A 396 2.68 -12.14 6.14
C THR A 396 2.33 -12.87 7.43
N HIS A 397 3.29 -12.96 8.35
CA HIS A 397 3.14 -13.63 9.65
C HIS A 397 2.56 -12.68 10.72
N VAL A 398 1.98 -11.55 10.31
CA VAL A 398 1.66 -10.42 11.17
C VAL A 398 0.22 -9.91 10.96
N ALA A 399 -0.69 -10.81 10.55
CA ALA A 399 -2.07 -10.48 10.24
C ALA A 399 -2.79 -9.78 11.40
N ALA A 400 -2.57 -10.24 12.64
CA ALA A 400 -3.14 -9.63 13.84
C ALA A 400 -2.70 -8.17 14.04
N GLN A 401 -1.45 -7.82 13.74
CA GLN A 401 -0.98 -6.44 13.87
C GLN A 401 -1.58 -5.54 12.80
N GLN A 402 -1.77 -6.06 11.58
CA GLN A 402 -2.36 -5.30 10.48
C GLN A 402 -3.88 -5.11 10.67
N LEU A 403 -4.57 -6.10 11.22
CA LEU A 403 -5.97 -5.94 11.62
C LEU A 403 -6.09 -4.91 12.75
N ALA A 404 -5.21 -4.98 13.76
CA ALA A 404 -5.18 -3.99 14.83
C ALA A 404 -4.86 -2.58 14.34
N SER A 405 -3.98 -2.41 13.33
CA SER A 405 -3.75 -1.11 12.72
C SER A 405 -4.98 -0.62 11.96
N LEU A 406 -5.65 -1.49 11.19
CA LEU A 406 -6.89 -1.13 10.51
C LEU A 406 -7.99 -0.70 11.50
N GLU A 407 -8.18 -1.44 12.58
CA GLU A 407 -9.12 -1.08 13.64
C GLU A 407 -8.77 0.27 14.28
N ALA A 408 -7.49 0.54 14.53
CA ALA A 408 -7.03 1.81 15.07
C ALA A 408 -7.28 2.97 14.09
N ASP A 409 -7.06 2.75 12.79
CA ASP A 409 -7.31 3.73 11.75
C ASP A 409 -8.82 4.05 11.66
N LEU A 410 -9.67 3.01 11.64
CA LEU A 410 -11.12 3.16 11.68
C LEU A 410 -11.58 3.91 12.95
N ALA A 411 -11.09 3.52 14.11
CA ALA A 411 -11.42 4.17 15.38
C ALA A 411 -11.05 5.66 15.36
N THR A 412 -9.91 6.00 14.75
CA THR A 412 -9.46 7.39 14.61
C THR A 412 -10.43 8.17 13.73
N VAL A 413 -10.83 7.63 12.58
CA VAL A 413 -11.80 8.25 11.66
C VAL A 413 -13.17 8.44 12.31
N PHE A 414 -13.71 7.41 12.97
CA PHE A 414 -15.02 7.51 13.63
C PHE A 414 -14.99 8.42 14.86
N SER A 415 -13.86 8.49 15.58
CA SER A 415 -13.72 9.44 16.70
C SER A 415 -13.74 10.90 16.23
N LEU A 416 -13.22 11.19 15.04
CA LEU A 416 -13.36 12.50 14.40
C LEU A 416 -14.82 12.74 14.00
N ALA A 417 -15.46 11.75 13.36
CA ALA A 417 -16.89 11.83 13.02
C ALA A 417 -17.78 12.11 14.24
N ASP A 418 -17.48 11.52 15.39
CA ASP A 418 -18.19 11.76 16.65
C ASP A 418 -18.05 13.19 17.14
N ALA A 419 -16.82 13.71 17.24
CA ALA A 419 -16.58 15.08 17.68
C ALA A 419 -17.27 16.09 16.77
N MET A 420 -17.33 15.79 15.47
CA MET A 420 -17.97 16.61 14.46
C MET A 420 -19.50 16.60 14.58
N ILE A 421 -20.08 15.43 14.82
CA ILE A 421 -21.51 15.28 15.09
C ILE A 421 -21.90 15.99 16.38
N GLU A 422 -21.10 15.86 17.43
CA GLU A 422 -21.35 16.50 18.73
C GLU A 422 -21.23 18.01 18.64
N MET A 423 -20.23 18.50 17.93
CA MET A 423 -20.11 19.92 17.59
C MET A 423 -21.37 20.40 16.86
N HIS A 424 -21.84 19.67 15.84
CA HIS A 424 -23.00 20.09 15.08
C HIS A 424 -24.25 20.21 15.97
N VAL A 425 -24.46 19.23 16.85
CA VAL A 425 -25.53 19.28 17.86
C VAL A 425 -25.35 20.46 18.80
N ALA A 426 -24.13 20.72 19.29
CA ALA A 426 -23.87 21.81 20.24
C ALA A 426 -24.06 23.20 19.62
N VAL A 427 -23.69 23.40 18.36
CA VAL A 427 -23.86 24.68 17.64
C VAL A 427 -25.32 24.94 17.30
N ARG A 428 -26.14 23.88 17.12
CA ARG A 428 -27.54 24.00 16.71
C ARG A 428 -28.57 23.89 17.83
N ALA A 429 -28.31 23.10 18.88
CA ALA A 429 -29.20 22.95 20.04
C ALA A 429 -29.64 24.26 20.74
N PRO A 430 -28.81 25.33 20.82
CA PRO A 430 -29.22 26.61 21.40
C PRO A 430 -30.24 27.37 20.54
N GLN A 431 -30.26 27.14 19.22
CA GLN A 431 -31.06 27.94 18.29
C GLN A 431 -32.49 27.41 18.15
N ASP A 432 -32.72 26.11 18.33
CA ASP A 432 -34.07 25.52 18.33
C ASP A 432 -34.90 25.94 19.56
N ARG A 433 -34.25 26.20 20.71
CA ARG A 433 -34.93 26.72 21.91
C ARG A 433 -35.32 28.20 21.79
N ALA A 434 -34.65 28.97 20.93
CA ALA A 434 -34.99 30.37 20.70
C ALA A 434 -36.24 30.56 19.81
N VAL A 435 -36.77 29.48 19.24
CA VAL A 435 -37.96 29.46 18.36
C VAL A 435 -39.21 28.95 19.10
N GLU A 436 -39.20 28.80 20.43
CA GLU A 436 -40.47 28.68 21.17
C GLU A 436 -41.24 30.01 21.07
N PRO A 437 -42.46 30.03 20.48
CA PRO A 437 -43.25 31.24 20.39
C PRO A 437 -43.63 31.69 21.81
N GLY A 438 -43.35 32.97 22.09
CA GLY A 438 -43.61 33.59 23.37
C GLY A 438 -45.00 33.27 23.92
N PHE A 439 -45.03 32.91 25.20
CA PHE A 439 -46.24 32.87 26.00
C PHE A 439 -47.06 34.15 25.77
N PRO A 440 -48.35 34.07 25.43
CA PRO A 440 -49.17 35.27 25.32
C PRO A 440 -49.28 35.92 26.70
N THR A 441 -48.78 37.14 26.78
CA THR A 441 -49.05 38.07 27.88
C THR A 441 -50.56 38.17 28.05
N ARG A 442 -51.06 37.71 29.21
CA ARG A 442 -52.43 38.00 29.63
C ARG A 442 -52.57 39.51 29.72
N THR A 443 -53.22 40.10 28.73
CA THR A 443 -53.74 41.45 28.79
C THR A 443 -54.80 41.50 29.89
N SER A 444 -54.45 42.18 30.98
CA SER A 444 -55.39 42.73 31.94
C SER A 444 -56.21 43.83 31.27
N THR A 445 -57.53 43.78 31.37
CA THR A 445 -58.41 44.96 31.25
C THR A 445 -59.85 44.58 31.62
N PRO A 446 -60.67 45.54 32.06
CA PRO A 446 -60.52 46.39 33.24
C PRO A 446 -61.55 46.06 34.34
#